data_AF-A0A7Y6XCC5-F1
#
_entry.id   AF-A0A7Y6XCC5-F1
#
_cell.length_a   1.000
_cell.length_b   1.000
_cell.length_c   1.000
_cell.angle_alpha   90.00
_cell.angle_beta   90.00
_cell.angle_gamma   90.00
#
_symmetry.space_group_name_H-M   'P 1'
#
loop_
_entity.id
_entity.type
_entity.pdbx_description
1 polymer ?
#
loop_
_entity_poly.entity_id
_entity_poly.type
_entity_poly.pdbx_seq_one_letter_code
_entity_poly.pdbx_strand_id
1 'polypeptide(L)'
;MRLLRSAPSSRLFSILALATALASASAQAQPAATPLEDNRRITLGYIELAYEVGAVLDPTLQPGGASAVRPNWFTFAPHASQTGGEGMLGTAIARRVIAAARGQPSLSVLHALQRVGLDAQLRVAPEQLGLELVLRGLPIDVAASLASLITSLNSAALLDVRTLTATAARFAALYWSAPGFWPLDKAESIVVTLERTLHEGNLAIFNDIGGSGQLYMDWRAGAGAVTPERVLAEFTLVDAVPAQASQAYAYALAHANDVPRPYLFDQVFPGMHYKSLLVAAFALYEKARVAPTAAARDALVAMGNNYIAWREQHDMAQPVFSPSVQQPDEVSRVALLQILTPLLRTEFGTVVWNYADYAYSQPDRDGNPLTSPPTEYNWALFPDRWNGILYAFDQAYLQPTGLWVMPTPIEDPTALSGGS
;
A
#
# COMPACT_ATOMS: atom_id res chain seq x y z
N MET A 1 -17.42 54.46 63.07
CA MET A 1 -16.90 54.81 61.73
C MET A 1 -16.17 53.59 61.16
N ARG A 2 -16.36 53.38 59.86
CA ARG A 2 -15.83 52.34 58.94
C ARG A 2 -14.49 51.70 59.31
N LEU A 3 -14.36 50.40 59.04
CA LEU A 3 -13.51 49.86 57.96
C LEU A 3 -13.87 48.38 57.70
N LEU A 4 -14.59 48.13 56.59
CA LEU A 4 -14.75 46.82 55.96
C LEU A 4 -13.37 46.37 55.42
N ARG A 5 -12.87 45.21 55.86
CA ARG A 5 -11.72 44.54 55.25
C ARG A 5 -12.18 43.79 54.00
N SER A 6 -11.60 44.15 52.86
CA SER A 6 -11.78 43.53 51.56
C SER A 6 -11.04 42.20 51.44
N ALA A 7 -11.70 41.22 50.83
CA ALA A 7 -11.13 39.94 50.39
C ALA A 7 -10.15 40.11 49.21
N PRO A 8 -9.02 39.37 49.19
CA PRO A 8 -8.25 39.21 47.95
C PRO A 8 -7.83 37.75 47.61
N SER A 9 -8.37 36.71 48.25
CA SER A 9 -7.91 35.33 47.98
C SER A 9 -8.59 34.66 46.78
N SER A 10 -9.89 34.86 46.55
CA SER A 10 -10.61 34.10 45.52
C SER A 10 -10.22 34.49 44.08
N ARG A 11 -9.88 35.77 43.84
CA ARG A 11 -9.55 36.25 42.49
C ARG A 11 -8.21 35.73 41.97
N LEU A 12 -7.21 35.55 42.86
CA LEU A 12 -5.91 35.00 42.48
C LEU A 12 -6.00 33.53 42.06
N PHE A 13 -6.81 32.73 42.76
CA PHE A 13 -7.07 31.33 42.38
C PHE A 13 -7.89 31.23 41.08
N SER A 14 -8.87 32.10 40.87
CA SER A 14 -9.64 32.12 39.63
C SER A 14 -8.79 32.56 38.42
N ILE A 15 -7.87 33.52 38.60
CA ILE A 15 -6.96 33.96 37.53
C ILE A 15 -5.93 32.89 37.22
N LEU A 16 -5.38 32.19 38.23
CA LEU A 16 -4.44 31.09 38.01
C LEU A 16 -5.13 29.88 37.35
N ALA A 17 -6.36 29.53 37.76
CA ALA A 17 -7.14 28.47 37.12
C ALA A 17 -7.51 28.81 35.67
N LEU A 18 -7.86 30.08 35.38
CA LEU A 18 -8.16 30.53 34.02
C LEU A 18 -6.89 30.58 33.15
N ALA A 19 -5.75 31.02 33.70
CA ALA A 19 -4.47 31.01 33.00
C ALA A 19 -3.96 29.58 32.74
N THR A 20 -4.21 28.64 33.65
CA THR A 20 -3.89 27.21 33.45
C THR A 20 -4.83 26.60 32.43
N ALA A 21 -6.13 26.90 32.45
CA ALA A 21 -7.09 26.43 31.43
C ALA A 21 -6.82 27.01 30.04
N LEU A 22 -6.40 28.29 29.95
CA LEU A 22 -6.04 28.95 28.70
C LEU A 22 -4.68 28.49 28.15
N ALA A 23 -3.71 28.17 29.03
CA ALA A 23 -2.44 27.57 28.62
C ALA A 23 -2.56 26.07 28.27
N SER A 24 -3.59 25.38 28.80
CA SER A 24 -3.92 24.00 28.44
C SER A 24 -4.75 23.89 27.16
N ALA A 25 -5.49 24.94 26.79
CA ALA A 25 -6.30 24.98 25.57
C ALA A 25 -5.45 25.12 24.29
N SER A 26 -4.18 25.54 24.40
CA SER A 26 -3.26 25.66 23.25
C SER A 26 -2.42 24.41 22.97
N ALA A 27 -2.67 23.30 23.65
CA ALA A 27 -2.08 22.00 23.34
C ALA A 27 -3.15 20.93 23.16
N GLN A 28 -4.22 21.24 22.42
CA GLN A 28 -4.94 20.19 21.72
C GLN A 28 -3.97 19.62 20.69
N ALA A 29 -3.35 18.49 21.04
CA ALA A 29 -2.71 17.63 20.05
C ALA A 29 -3.73 17.46 18.92
N GLN A 30 -3.37 17.89 17.71
CA GLN A 30 -4.17 17.57 16.55
C GLN A 30 -4.44 16.07 16.59
N PRO A 31 -5.68 15.62 16.32
CA PRO A 31 -5.96 14.21 16.18
C PRO A 31 -4.90 13.59 15.28
N ALA A 32 -4.35 12.44 15.68
CA ALA A 32 -3.46 11.70 14.80
C ALA A 32 -4.19 11.47 13.47
N ALA A 33 -3.48 11.67 12.36
CA ALA A 33 -4.07 11.53 11.03
C ALA A 33 -4.65 10.12 10.87
N THR A 34 -5.79 10.02 10.19
CA THR A 34 -6.37 8.71 9.90
C THR A 34 -5.51 7.96 8.87
N PRO A 35 -5.58 6.62 8.81
CA PRO A 35 -4.87 5.84 7.78
C PRO A 35 -5.14 6.33 6.35
N LEU A 36 -6.38 6.77 6.06
CA LEU A 36 -6.76 7.34 4.76
C LEU A 36 -6.16 8.72 4.53
N GLU A 37 -6.08 9.57 5.55
CA GLU A 37 -5.39 10.88 5.45
C GLU A 37 -3.89 10.71 5.19
N ASP A 38 -3.24 9.75 5.86
CA ASP A 38 -1.84 9.42 5.60
C ASP A 38 -1.66 8.85 4.20
N ASN A 39 -2.53 7.92 3.76
CA ASN A 39 -2.48 7.39 2.40
C ASN A 39 -2.67 8.48 1.33
N ARG A 40 -3.57 9.45 1.57
CA ARG A 40 -3.74 10.61 0.69
C ARG A 40 -2.45 11.40 0.56
N ARG A 41 -1.76 11.68 1.68
CA ARG A 41 -0.46 12.39 1.67
C ARG A 41 0.60 11.59 0.93
N ILE A 42 0.69 10.28 1.18
CA ILE A 42 1.63 9.38 0.50
C ILE A 42 1.38 9.35 -1.00
N THR A 43 0.12 9.23 -1.42
CA THR A 43 -0.25 9.18 -2.84
C THR A 43 0.10 10.49 -3.54
N LEU A 44 -0.19 11.64 -2.93
CA LEU A 44 0.21 12.95 -3.45
C LEU A 44 1.73 13.10 -3.55
N GLY A 45 2.46 12.71 -2.50
CA GLY A 45 3.93 12.76 -2.52
C GLY A 45 4.53 11.85 -3.60
N TYR A 46 3.96 10.68 -3.83
CA TYR A 46 4.37 9.84 -4.95
C TYR A 46 4.03 10.43 -6.32
N ILE A 47 2.91 11.14 -6.48
CA ILE A 47 2.59 11.83 -7.74
C ILE A 47 3.66 12.89 -8.05
N GLU A 48 4.05 13.67 -7.05
CA GLU A 48 5.14 14.66 -7.19
C GLU A 48 6.45 13.98 -7.61
N LEU A 49 6.88 12.95 -6.86
CA LEU A 49 8.09 12.17 -7.18
C LEU A 49 8.03 11.49 -8.55
N ALA A 50 6.85 11.01 -8.98
CA ALA A 50 6.67 10.40 -10.29
C ALA A 50 7.03 11.36 -11.42
N TYR A 51 6.60 12.63 -11.32
CA TYR A 51 6.92 13.66 -12.30
C TYR A 51 8.38 14.13 -12.18
N GLU A 52 8.91 14.28 -10.97
CA GLU A 52 10.29 14.69 -10.74
C GLU A 52 11.30 13.68 -11.28
N VAL A 53 11.17 12.40 -10.90
CA VAL A 53 12.04 11.32 -11.38
C VAL A 53 11.74 11.01 -12.84
N GLY A 54 10.47 11.13 -13.27
CA GLY A 54 10.07 11.03 -14.67
C GLY A 54 10.83 12.02 -15.57
N ALA A 55 10.95 13.27 -15.13
CA ALA A 55 11.65 14.33 -15.85
C ALA A 55 13.16 14.10 -15.97
N VAL A 56 13.74 13.23 -15.13
CA VAL A 56 15.13 12.78 -15.31
C VAL A 56 15.26 11.95 -16.60
N LEU A 57 14.30 11.07 -16.88
CA LEU A 57 14.33 10.18 -18.04
C LEU A 57 13.74 10.82 -19.30
N ASP A 58 12.77 11.72 -19.13
CA ASP A 58 12.15 12.51 -20.20
C ASP A 58 12.12 14.00 -19.81
N PRO A 59 13.14 14.78 -20.18
CA PRO A 59 13.22 16.20 -19.82
C PRO A 59 12.07 17.07 -20.37
N THR A 60 11.24 16.55 -21.27
CA THR A 60 10.09 17.29 -21.81
C THR A 60 8.83 17.09 -20.98
N LEU A 61 8.82 16.09 -20.09
CA LEU A 61 7.71 15.80 -19.20
C LEU A 61 7.46 16.97 -18.25
N GLN A 62 6.21 17.43 -18.20
CA GLN A 62 5.73 18.44 -17.27
C GLN A 62 4.68 17.83 -16.32
N PRO A 63 4.45 18.40 -15.13
CA PRO A 63 3.37 17.99 -14.25
C PRO A 63 2.01 17.97 -14.98
N GLY A 64 1.27 16.88 -14.82
CA GLY A 64 0.01 16.63 -15.54
C GLY A 64 0.18 16.10 -16.97
N GLY A 65 1.40 16.03 -17.49
CA GLY A 65 1.73 15.44 -18.80
C GLY A 65 1.88 13.91 -18.75
N ALA A 66 2.25 13.34 -19.90
CA ALA A 66 2.53 11.91 -20.05
C ALA A 66 3.83 11.69 -20.82
N SER A 67 4.53 10.59 -20.51
CA SER A 67 5.75 10.17 -21.23
C SER A 67 5.56 8.81 -21.88
N ALA A 68 6.11 8.65 -23.08
CA ALA A 68 6.24 7.36 -23.75
C ALA A 68 7.55 6.63 -23.40
N VAL A 69 8.42 7.23 -22.59
CA VAL A 69 9.58 6.56 -22.00
C VAL A 69 9.08 5.47 -21.04
N ARG A 70 9.80 4.34 -20.98
CA ARG A 70 9.47 3.28 -20.04
C ARG A 70 9.31 3.87 -18.62
N PRO A 71 8.19 3.58 -17.93
CA PRO A 71 7.94 4.11 -16.60
C PRO A 71 9.02 3.65 -15.62
N ASN A 72 9.51 4.58 -14.82
CA ASN A 72 10.36 4.26 -13.68
C ASN A 72 9.47 3.81 -12.50
N TRP A 73 10.08 3.26 -11.44
CA TRP A 73 9.35 2.73 -10.29
C TRP A 73 8.41 3.78 -9.65
N PHE A 74 8.83 5.04 -9.57
CA PHE A 74 8.01 6.11 -9.01
C PHE A 74 6.76 6.41 -9.83
N THR A 75 6.70 6.03 -11.11
CA THR A 75 5.46 6.13 -11.90
C THR A 75 4.41 5.07 -11.49
N PHE A 76 4.84 3.94 -10.91
CA PHE A 76 3.93 2.89 -10.41
C PHE A 76 3.42 3.20 -8.99
N ALA A 77 4.26 3.83 -8.18
CA ALA A 77 4.03 4.03 -6.75
C ALA A 77 2.72 4.76 -6.37
N PRO A 78 2.27 5.82 -7.10
CA PRO A 78 0.98 6.46 -6.82
C PRO A 78 -0.18 5.47 -6.88
N HIS A 79 -0.19 4.61 -7.90
CA HIS A 79 -1.25 3.63 -8.16
C HIS A 79 -1.26 2.54 -7.10
N ALA A 80 -0.09 1.99 -6.77
CA ALA A 80 0.05 1.00 -5.71
C ALA A 80 -0.37 1.57 -4.34
N SER A 81 0.02 2.81 -4.03
CA SER A 81 -0.43 3.53 -2.85
C SER A 81 -1.94 3.69 -2.83
N GLN A 82 -2.55 4.12 -3.94
CA GLN A 82 -4.01 4.26 -4.05
C GLN A 82 -4.71 2.92 -3.79
N THR A 83 -4.27 1.81 -4.40
CA THR A 83 -4.82 0.47 -4.12
C THR A 83 -4.76 0.11 -2.63
N GLY A 84 -3.63 0.42 -1.95
CA GLY A 84 -3.55 0.26 -0.49
C GLY A 84 -4.59 1.11 0.26
N GLY A 85 -4.81 2.35 -0.19
CA GLY A 85 -5.84 3.25 0.34
C GLY A 85 -7.26 2.73 0.12
N GLU A 86 -7.54 2.12 -1.03
CA GLU A 86 -8.85 1.53 -1.32
C GLU A 86 -9.17 0.38 -0.36
N GLY A 87 -8.15 -0.42 -0.02
CA GLY A 87 -8.26 -1.42 1.05
C GLY A 87 -8.56 -0.81 2.41
N MET A 88 -7.91 0.31 2.77
CA MET A 88 -8.21 1.07 4.00
C MET A 88 -9.63 1.68 3.98
N LEU A 89 -10.13 2.06 2.81
CA LEU A 89 -11.52 2.49 2.68
C LEU A 89 -12.48 1.32 2.96
N GLY A 90 -12.16 0.13 2.47
CA GLY A 90 -12.86 -1.11 2.82
C GLY A 90 -12.90 -1.38 4.33
N THR A 91 -11.78 -1.15 5.04
CA THR A 91 -11.75 -1.30 6.51
C THR A 91 -12.59 -0.24 7.20
N ALA A 92 -12.54 1.02 6.76
CA ALA A 92 -13.37 2.09 7.29
C ALA A 92 -14.87 1.80 7.13
N ILE A 93 -15.29 1.26 5.98
CA ILE A 93 -16.66 0.81 5.72
C ILE A 93 -17.04 -0.34 6.67
N ALA A 94 -16.18 -1.35 6.81
CA ALA A 94 -16.42 -2.47 7.72
C ALA A 94 -16.58 -2.02 9.18
N ARG A 95 -15.78 -1.07 9.64
CA ARG A 95 -15.91 -0.46 10.97
C ARG A 95 -17.24 0.26 11.15
N ARG A 96 -17.74 0.96 10.12
CA ARG A 96 -19.09 1.57 10.15
C ARG A 96 -20.19 0.52 10.25
N VAL A 97 -20.06 -0.61 9.54
CA VAL A 97 -21.02 -1.72 9.65
C VAL A 97 -21.04 -2.26 11.08
N ILE A 98 -19.87 -2.51 11.67
CA ILE A 98 -19.73 -2.98 13.05
C ILE A 98 -20.33 -1.99 14.06
N ALA A 99 -20.00 -0.70 13.93
CA ALA A 99 -20.51 0.34 14.82
C ALA A 99 -22.03 0.45 14.75
N ALA A 100 -22.61 0.41 13.55
CA ALA A 100 -24.06 0.44 13.38
C ALA A 100 -24.74 -0.82 13.94
N ALA A 101 -24.12 -1.99 13.78
CA ALA A 101 -24.60 -3.26 14.31
C ALA A 101 -24.62 -3.31 15.85
N ARG A 102 -23.65 -2.66 16.51
CA ARG A 102 -23.62 -2.51 17.98
C ARG A 102 -24.83 -1.72 18.49
N GLY A 103 -25.35 -0.76 17.72
CA GLY A 103 -26.55 -0.02 18.06
C GLY A 103 -27.84 -0.75 17.72
N GLN A 104 -27.89 -1.39 16.54
CA GLN A 104 -29.05 -2.12 16.06
C GLN A 104 -28.61 -3.25 15.11
N PRO A 105 -28.86 -4.54 15.42
CA PRO A 105 -28.55 -5.63 14.51
C PRO A 105 -29.33 -5.55 13.20
N SER A 106 -28.72 -5.99 12.11
CA SER A 106 -29.37 -6.06 10.80
C SER A 106 -30.13 -7.38 10.58
N LEU A 107 -31.18 -7.30 9.76
CA LEU A 107 -32.04 -8.45 9.40
C LEU A 107 -31.52 -9.24 8.19
N SER A 108 -30.62 -8.65 7.40
CA SER A 108 -30.01 -9.28 6.22
C SER A 108 -28.67 -8.63 5.92
N VAL A 109 -27.81 -9.33 5.16
CA VAL A 109 -26.52 -8.79 4.68
C VAL A 109 -26.75 -7.53 3.86
N LEU A 110 -27.73 -7.57 2.95
CA LEU A 110 -28.13 -6.43 2.13
C LEU A 110 -28.50 -5.20 3.00
N HIS A 111 -29.30 -5.40 4.05
CA HIS A 111 -29.66 -4.30 4.96
C HIS A 111 -28.43 -3.74 5.69
N ALA A 112 -27.52 -4.59 6.16
CA ALA A 112 -26.29 -4.15 6.81
C ALA A 112 -25.41 -3.28 5.90
N LEU A 113 -25.24 -3.70 4.64
CA LEU A 113 -24.45 -2.97 3.63
C LEU A 113 -25.14 -1.66 3.19
N GLN A 114 -26.46 -1.66 3.01
CA GLN A 114 -27.21 -0.46 2.64
C GLN A 114 -27.17 0.63 3.71
N ARG A 115 -27.20 0.23 4.99
CA ARG A 115 -27.20 1.16 6.12
C ARG A 115 -25.97 2.06 6.18
N VAL A 116 -24.83 1.60 5.64
CA VAL A 116 -23.59 2.40 5.59
C VAL A 116 -23.42 3.19 4.30
N GLY A 117 -24.45 3.23 3.44
CA GLY A 117 -24.47 4.06 2.25
C GLY A 117 -23.64 3.52 1.08
N LEU A 118 -23.35 2.22 1.05
CA LEU A 118 -22.68 1.58 -0.10
C LEU A 118 -23.55 1.70 -1.36
N ASP A 119 -22.96 2.24 -2.43
CA ASP A 119 -23.56 2.26 -3.78
C ASP A 119 -23.96 0.84 -4.20
N ALA A 120 -25.05 0.73 -4.96
CA ALA A 120 -25.50 -0.52 -5.55
C ALA A 120 -24.40 -1.25 -6.33
N GLN A 121 -23.53 -0.56 -7.07
CA GLN A 121 -22.43 -1.19 -7.81
C GLN A 121 -21.35 -1.77 -6.88
N LEU A 122 -21.01 -1.04 -5.81
CA LEU A 122 -20.03 -1.45 -4.81
C LEU A 122 -20.53 -2.54 -3.86
N ARG A 123 -21.83 -2.87 -3.91
CA ARG A 123 -22.50 -3.78 -2.98
C ARG A 123 -22.61 -5.23 -3.48
N VAL A 124 -22.68 -5.47 -4.79
CA VAL A 124 -23.03 -6.80 -5.35
C VAL A 124 -22.07 -7.90 -4.87
N ALA A 125 -20.76 -7.67 -4.98
CA ALA A 125 -19.77 -8.67 -4.59
C ALA A 125 -19.67 -8.87 -3.06
N PRO A 126 -19.64 -7.80 -2.24
CA PRO A 126 -19.79 -7.94 -0.79
C PRO A 126 -21.07 -8.67 -0.36
N GLU A 127 -22.19 -8.46 -1.05
CA GLU A 127 -23.44 -9.17 -0.75
C GLU A 127 -23.29 -10.67 -1.01
N GLN A 128 -22.75 -11.07 -2.17
CA GLN A 128 -22.52 -12.47 -2.51
C GLN A 128 -21.58 -13.16 -1.50
N LEU A 129 -20.42 -12.56 -1.20
CA LEU A 129 -19.49 -13.11 -0.21
C LEU A 129 -20.12 -13.15 1.19
N GLY A 130 -20.86 -12.10 1.57
CA GLY A 130 -21.54 -12.04 2.87
C GLY A 130 -22.58 -13.15 3.04
N LEU A 131 -23.35 -13.47 1.99
CA LEU A 131 -24.28 -14.60 2.03
C LEU A 131 -23.55 -15.94 2.21
N GLU A 132 -22.44 -16.16 1.51
CA GLU A 132 -21.61 -17.36 1.70
C GLU A 132 -21.02 -17.46 3.10
N LEU A 133 -20.62 -16.33 3.70
CA LEU A 133 -20.14 -16.29 5.09
C LEU A 133 -21.27 -16.62 6.10
N VAL A 134 -22.50 -16.16 5.85
CA VAL A 134 -23.67 -16.56 6.66
C VAL A 134 -23.94 -18.06 6.55
N LEU A 135 -23.86 -18.64 5.35
CA LEU A 135 -23.99 -20.09 5.14
C LEU A 135 -22.90 -20.88 5.89
N ARG A 136 -21.74 -20.26 6.13
CA ARG A 136 -20.65 -20.81 6.95
C ARG A 136 -20.78 -20.53 8.45
N GLY A 137 -21.92 -19.99 8.88
CA GLY A 137 -22.28 -19.82 10.29
C GLY A 137 -21.85 -18.49 10.90
N LEU A 138 -21.42 -17.51 10.10
CA LEU A 138 -21.11 -16.17 10.63
C LEU A 138 -22.42 -15.37 10.81
N PRO A 139 -22.56 -14.58 11.90
CA PRO A 139 -23.68 -13.67 12.05
C PRO A 139 -23.77 -12.65 10.91
N ILE A 140 -24.98 -12.15 10.62
CA ILE A 140 -25.26 -11.27 9.49
C ILE A 140 -24.34 -10.03 9.46
N ASP A 141 -24.27 -9.27 10.55
CA ASP A 141 -23.46 -8.06 10.61
C ASP A 141 -21.95 -8.37 10.56
N VAL A 142 -21.52 -9.51 11.11
CA VAL A 142 -20.13 -10.00 10.97
C VAL A 142 -19.84 -10.27 9.51
N ALA A 143 -20.67 -11.07 8.84
CA ALA A 143 -20.50 -11.42 7.44
C ALA A 143 -20.49 -10.19 6.52
N ALA A 144 -21.40 -9.23 6.74
CA ALA A 144 -21.44 -7.98 6.01
C ALA A 144 -20.18 -7.13 6.24
N SER A 145 -19.68 -7.06 7.49
CA SER A 145 -18.45 -6.31 7.79
C SER A 145 -17.22 -6.92 7.11
N LEU A 146 -17.03 -8.24 7.18
CA LEU A 146 -15.90 -8.92 6.53
C LEU A 146 -15.99 -8.87 5.00
N ALA A 147 -17.20 -9.00 4.45
CA ALA A 147 -17.39 -8.89 3.01
C ALA A 147 -17.20 -7.45 2.48
N SER A 148 -17.32 -6.43 3.33
CA SER A 148 -17.03 -5.04 2.94
C SER A 148 -15.52 -4.79 2.70
N LEU A 149 -14.64 -5.68 3.19
CA LEU A 149 -13.19 -5.58 2.97
C LEU A 149 -12.79 -5.78 1.51
N ILE A 150 -13.67 -6.35 0.68
CA ILE A 150 -13.38 -6.65 -0.73
C ILE A 150 -14.00 -5.63 -1.71
N THR A 151 -14.58 -4.53 -1.21
CA THR A 151 -15.37 -3.58 -2.04
C THR A 151 -14.58 -2.99 -3.21
N SER A 152 -13.27 -2.76 -3.05
CA SER A 152 -12.39 -2.23 -4.12
C SER A 152 -11.59 -3.29 -4.85
N LEU A 153 -11.71 -4.56 -4.46
CA LEU A 153 -10.92 -5.66 -5.01
C LEU A 153 -11.54 -6.20 -6.31
N ASN A 154 -10.80 -7.03 -7.05
CA ASN A 154 -11.28 -7.74 -8.22
C ASN A 154 -12.36 -8.77 -7.84
N SER A 155 -13.61 -8.32 -7.80
CA SER A 155 -14.75 -9.19 -7.52
C SER A 155 -15.02 -10.22 -8.61
N ALA A 156 -14.54 -10.03 -9.84
CA ALA A 156 -14.74 -10.99 -10.92
C ALA A 156 -14.07 -12.34 -10.62
N ALA A 157 -13.01 -12.36 -9.80
CA ALA A 157 -12.40 -13.61 -9.34
C ALA A 157 -13.34 -14.49 -8.49
N LEU A 158 -14.39 -13.92 -7.88
CA LEU A 158 -15.42 -14.68 -7.14
C LEU A 158 -16.47 -15.33 -8.05
N LEU A 159 -16.47 -15.05 -9.36
CA LEU A 159 -17.30 -15.77 -10.32
C LEU A 159 -16.86 -17.23 -10.47
N ASP A 160 -15.58 -17.53 -10.19
CA ASP A 160 -15.14 -18.91 -9.97
C ASP A 160 -15.61 -19.37 -8.58
N VAL A 161 -16.55 -20.31 -8.57
CA VAL A 161 -17.12 -20.87 -7.33
C VAL A 161 -16.06 -21.50 -6.42
N ARG A 162 -14.95 -22.00 -6.98
CA ARG A 162 -13.83 -22.56 -6.19
C ARG A 162 -13.13 -21.44 -5.41
N THR A 163 -12.90 -20.29 -6.05
CA THR A 163 -12.34 -19.09 -5.41
C THR A 163 -13.28 -18.54 -4.35
N LEU A 164 -14.57 -18.40 -4.64
CA LEU A 164 -15.56 -17.93 -3.68
C LEU A 164 -15.62 -18.85 -2.45
N THR A 165 -15.70 -20.16 -2.68
CA THR A 165 -15.76 -21.18 -1.63
C THR A 165 -14.51 -21.14 -0.75
N ALA A 166 -13.31 -21.10 -1.36
CA ALA A 166 -12.05 -21.04 -0.63
C ALA A 166 -11.90 -19.72 0.17
N THR A 167 -12.25 -18.59 -0.45
CA THR A 167 -12.22 -17.26 0.20
C THR A 167 -13.13 -17.22 1.41
N ALA A 168 -14.40 -17.65 1.25
CA ALA A 168 -15.36 -17.69 2.35
C ALA A 168 -14.96 -18.69 3.45
N ALA A 169 -14.40 -19.85 3.08
CA ALA A 169 -13.90 -20.84 4.04
C ALA A 169 -12.78 -20.29 4.91
N ARG A 170 -11.79 -19.63 4.29
CA ARG A 170 -10.64 -19.05 4.97
C ARG A 170 -11.04 -17.87 5.85
N PHE A 171 -11.94 -16.99 5.39
CA PHE A 171 -12.53 -15.95 6.23
C PHE A 171 -13.23 -16.52 7.46
N ALA A 172 -14.08 -17.53 7.28
CA ALA A 172 -14.78 -18.16 8.39
C ALA A 172 -13.81 -18.80 9.39
N ALA A 173 -12.80 -19.53 8.91
CA ALA A 173 -11.77 -20.12 9.75
C ALA A 173 -11.00 -19.06 10.56
N LEU A 174 -10.62 -17.95 9.90
CA LEU A 174 -9.92 -16.83 10.54
C LEU A 174 -10.79 -16.13 11.59
N TYR A 175 -12.09 -15.97 11.32
CA TYR A 175 -13.05 -15.41 12.27
C TYR A 175 -13.21 -16.26 13.53
N TRP A 176 -13.30 -17.59 13.38
CA TRP A 176 -13.46 -18.47 14.54
C TRP A 176 -12.23 -18.48 15.44
N SER A 177 -11.03 -18.32 14.87
CA SER A 177 -9.77 -18.20 15.62
C SER A 177 -9.44 -16.77 16.07
N ALA A 178 -10.20 -15.75 15.63
CA ALA A 178 -9.94 -14.36 15.96
C ALA A 178 -10.07 -14.09 17.48
N PRO A 179 -9.26 -13.17 18.04
CA PRO A 179 -9.40 -12.74 19.42
C PRO A 179 -10.73 -12.00 19.63
N GLY A 180 -11.15 -11.87 20.89
CA GLY A 180 -12.44 -11.27 21.26
C GLY A 180 -13.50 -12.30 21.62
N PHE A 181 -14.41 -11.89 22.52
CA PHE A 181 -15.48 -12.75 23.02
C PHE A 181 -16.76 -12.60 22.19
N TRP A 182 -17.17 -11.36 21.91
CA TRP A 182 -18.39 -11.12 21.14
C TRP A 182 -18.15 -11.25 19.62
N PRO A 183 -19.17 -11.65 18.84
CA PRO A 183 -19.03 -11.81 17.40
C PRO A 183 -18.46 -10.57 16.67
N LEU A 184 -18.91 -9.38 17.05
CA LEU A 184 -18.44 -8.14 16.41
C LEU A 184 -17.01 -7.76 16.81
N ASP A 185 -16.54 -8.17 17.99
CA ASP A 185 -15.15 -7.92 18.42
C ASP A 185 -14.18 -8.77 17.58
N LYS A 186 -14.55 -10.03 17.31
CA LYS A 186 -13.80 -10.93 16.41
C LYS A 186 -13.69 -10.36 14.99
N ALA A 187 -14.80 -9.80 14.48
CA ALA A 187 -14.81 -9.14 13.17
C ALA A 187 -13.91 -7.89 13.18
N GLU A 188 -14.01 -7.06 14.23
CA GLU A 188 -13.19 -5.87 14.40
C GLU A 188 -11.70 -6.19 14.42
N SER A 189 -11.27 -7.28 15.07
CA SER A 189 -9.88 -7.73 15.03
C SER A 189 -9.37 -8.06 13.62
N ILE A 190 -10.18 -8.68 12.76
CA ILE A 190 -9.81 -8.91 11.35
C ILE A 190 -9.69 -7.58 10.60
N VAL A 191 -10.66 -6.68 10.79
CA VAL A 191 -10.71 -5.37 10.13
C VAL A 191 -9.50 -4.51 10.52
N VAL A 192 -9.20 -4.42 11.82
CA VAL A 192 -8.03 -3.70 12.35
C VAL A 192 -6.73 -4.33 11.86
N THR A 193 -6.65 -5.66 11.75
CA THR A 193 -5.47 -6.33 11.20
C THR A 193 -5.22 -5.90 9.75
N LEU A 194 -6.25 -5.85 8.89
CA LEU A 194 -6.07 -5.38 7.51
C LEU A 194 -5.67 -3.90 7.45
N GLU A 195 -6.36 -3.05 8.20
CA GLU A 195 -6.08 -1.60 8.28
C GLU A 195 -4.64 -1.36 8.68
N ARG A 196 -4.18 -2.04 9.74
CA ARG A 196 -2.80 -1.94 10.24
C ARG A 196 -1.79 -2.47 9.24
N THR A 197 -2.06 -3.62 8.61
CA THR A 197 -1.16 -4.21 7.59
C THR A 197 -0.94 -3.26 6.42
N LEU A 198 -2.02 -2.65 5.91
CA LEU A 198 -1.95 -1.71 4.79
C LEU A 198 -1.31 -0.39 5.20
N HIS A 199 -1.65 0.15 6.37
CA HIS A 199 -1.18 1.45 6.84
C HIS A 199 0.30 1.42 7.19
N GLU A 200 0.73 0.45 8.00
CA GLU A 200 2.14 0.26 8.34
C GLU A 200 2.97 -0.04 7.08
N GLY A 201 2.42 -0.81 6.14
CA GLY A 201 3.10 -1.14 4.88
C GLY A 201 3.35 0.10 4.04
N ASN A 202 2.31 0.90 3.80
CA ASN A 202 2.42 2.15 3.04
C ASN A 202 3.37 3.14 3.71
N LEU A 203 3.31 3.30 5.04
CA LEU A 203 4.21 4.18 5.77
C LEU A 203 5.66 3.71 5.68
N ALA A 204 5.94 2.43 5.90
CA ALA A 204 7.28 1.87 5.84
C ALA A 204 7.89 2.06 4.43
N ILE A 205 7.12 1.75 3.39
CA ILE A 205 7.56 1.88 2.01
C ILE A 205 7.78 3.35 1.62
N PHE A 206 6.85 4.26 1.96
CA PHE A 206 6.98 5.68 1.61
C PHE A 206 8.14 6.35 2.34
N ASN A 207 8.29 6.11 3.64
CA ASN A 207 9.39 6.69 4.41
C ASN A 207 10.75 6.19 3.90
N ASP A 208 10.85 4.93 3.45
CA ASP A 208 12.10 4.36 2.95
C ASP A 208 12.37 4.72 1.49
N ILE A 209 11.48 4.33 0.57
CA ILE A 209 11.66 4.49 -0.89
C ILE A 209 11.32 5.91 -1.33
N GLY A 210 10.14 6.41 -0.95
CA GLY A 210 9.72 7.79 -1.23
C GLY A 210 10.70 8.81 -0.65
N GLY A 211 11.08 8.64 0.63
CA GLY A 211 12.10 9.45 1.28
C GLY A 211 13.47 9.40 0.58
N SER A 212 13.91 8.22 0.12
CA SER A 212 15.15 8.10 -0.66
C SER A 212 15.04 8.81 -2.02
N GLY A 213 13.87 8.78 -2.66
CA GLY A 213 13.57 9.51 -3.89
C GLY A 213 13.67 11.02 -3.69
N GLN A 214 13.05 11.55 -2.62
CA GLN A 214 13.15 12.97 -2.28
C GLN A 214 14.59 13.40 -2.02
N LEU A 215 15.33 12.64 -1.20
CA LEU A 215 16.74 12.93 -0.92
C LEU A 215 17.59 12.93 -2.20
N TYR A 216 17.30 12.02 -3.13
CA TYR A 216 17.96 11.98 -4.42
C TYR A 216 17.66 13.24 -5.25
N MET A 217 16.39 13.65 -5.34
CA MET A 217 16.01 14.85 -6.09
C MET A 217 16.57 16.13 -5.47
N ASP A 218 16.59 16.24 -4.14
CA ASP A 218 17.19 17.36 -3.41
C ASP A 218 18.70 17.46 -3.67
N TRP A 219 19.43 16.34 -3.56
CA TRP A 219 20.84 16.28 -3.89
C TRP A 219 21.09 16.68 -5.35
N ARG A 220 20.30 16.13 -6.28
CA ARG A 220 20.42 16.38 -7.72
C ARG A 220 20.24 17.86 -8.05
N ALA A 221 19.29 18.54 -7.41
CA ALA A 221 19.04 19.97 -7.60
C ALA A 221 20.24 20.85 -7.22
N GLY A 222 21.01 20.44 -6.19
CA GLY A 222 22.23 21.13 -5.76
C GLY A 222 23.52 20.70 -6.49
N ALA A 223 23.52 19.54 -7.15
CA ALA A 223 24.73 18.92 -7.68
C ALA A 223 25.23 19.50 -9.02
N GLY A 224 24.44 20.27 -9.75
CA GLY A 224 24.79 20.73 -11.11
C GLY A 224 24.68 19.61 -12.15
N ALA A 225 25.67 19.44 -13.03
CA ALA A 225 25.63 18.40 -14.06
C ALA A 225 25.79 16.99 -13.44
N VAL A 226 24.72 16.20 -13.43
CA VAL A 226 24.69 14.87 -12.80
C VAL A 226 25.07 13.75 -13.77
N THR A 227 25.96 12.86 -13.32
CA THR A 227 26.37 11.63 -14.01
C THR A 227 26.22 10.42 -13.08
N PRO A 228 26.13 9.19 -13.60
CA PRO A 228 26.05 7.98 -12.77
C PRO A 228 27.21 7.85 -11.77
N GLU A 229 28.42 8.21 -12.19
CA GLU A 229 29.62 8.15 -11.36
C GLU A 229 29.53 9.11 -10.17
N ARG A 230 28.96 10.31 -10.39
CA ARG A 230 28.70 11.27 -9.31
C ARG A 230 27.61 10.78 -8.36
N VAL A 231 26.56 10.13 -8.85
CA VAL A 231 25.57 9.49 -7.97
C VAL A 231 26.25 8.48 -7.06
N LEU A 232 27.09 7.59 -7.62
CA LEU A 232 27.78 6.55 -6.85
C LEU A 232 28.82 7.09 -5.86
N ALA A 233 29.42 8.25 -6.15
CA ALA A 233 30.50 8.83 -5.34
C ALA A 233 30.01 9.89 -4.32
N GLU A 234 28.96 10.63 -4.64
CA GLU A 234 28.55 11.83 -3.90
C GLU A 234 27.16 11.71 -3.26
N PHE A 235 26.23 10.96 -3.85
CA PHE A 235 24.91 10.74 -3.24
C PHE A 235 25.00 9.63 -2.20
N THR A 236 24.53 9.92 -0.99
CA THR A 236 24.60 8.99 0.14
C THR A 236 23.23 8.81 0.77
N LEU A 237 22.90 7.55 1.06
CA LEU A 237 21.79 7.17 1.93
C LEU A 237 22.41 6.58 3.21
N VAL A 238 21.74 6.79 4.34
CA VAL A 238 22.11 6.10 5.60
C VAL A 238 22.17 4.60 5.33
N ASP A 239 23.21 3.94 5.84
CA ASP A 239 23.52 2.51 5.65
C ASP A 239 23.87 2.05 4.23
N ALA A 240 23.85 2.92 3.21
CA ALA A 240 24.38 2.56 1.90
C ALA A 240 25.90 2.41 1.93
N VAL A 241 26.42 1.36 1.29
CA VAL A 241 27.86 1.11 1.18
C VAL A 241 28.31 1.42 -0.24
N PRO A 242 29.14 2.45 -0.49
CA PRO A 242 29.48 2.89 -1.85
C PRO A 242 30.06 1.80 -2.76
N ALA A 243 30.92 0.93 -2.19
CA ALA A 243 31.50 -0.19 -2.93
C ALA A 243 30.44 -1.20 -3.40
N GLN A 244 29.42 -1.46 -2.56
CA GLN A 244 28.31 -2.35 -2.92
C GLN A 244 27.41 -1.70 -3.98
N ALA A 245 27.13 -0.41 -3.88
CA ALA A 245 26.34 0.32 -4.89
C ALA A 245 27.05 0.31 -6.25
N SER A 246 28.38 0.50 -6.24
CA SER A 246 29.22 0.41 -7.45
C SER A 246 29.22 -1.00 -8.05
N GLN A 247 29.29 -2.04 -7.21
CA GLN A 247 29.18 -3.43 -7.63
C GLN A 247 27.81 -3.73 -8.27
N ALA A 248 26.71 -3.33 -7.63
CA ALA A 248 25.36 -3.54 -8.13
C ALA A 248 25.11 -2.77 -9.44
N TYR A 249 25.65 -1.55 -9.57
CA TYR A 249 25.60 -0.77 -10.80
C TYR A 249 26.37 -1.47 -11.93
N ALA A 250 27.60 -1.92 -11.69
CA ALA A 250 28.41 -2.63 -12.68
C ALA A 250 27.73 -3.93 -13.15
N TYR A 251 27.15 -4.71 -12.22
CA TYR A 251 26.36 -5.89 -12.55
C TYR A 251 25.14 -5.54 -13.42
N ALA A 252 24.39 -4.50 -13.05
CA ALA A 252 23.24 -4.06 -13.84
C ALA A 252 23.63 -3.65 -15.26
N LEU A 253 24.76 -2.96 -15.46
CA LEU A 253 25.22 -2.63 -16.81
C LEU A 253 25.55 -3.88 -17.65
N ALA A 254 26.11 -4.92 -17.03
CA ALA A 254 26.46 -6.16 -17.72
C ALA A 254 25.22 -6.99 -18.09
N HIS A 255 24.16 -6.92 -17.27
CA HIS A 255 23.01 -7.83 -17.35
C HIS A 255 21.67 -7.16 -17.70
N ALA A 256 21.63 -5.85 -17.96
CA ALA A 256 20.38 -5.13 -18.24
C ALA A 256 19.59 -5.69 -19.43
N ASN A 257 20.29 -6.30 -20.40
CA ASN A 257 19.71 -6.87 -21.62
C ASN A 257 19.46 -8.39 -21.54
N ASP A 258 19.73 -9.03 -20.41
CA ASP A 258 19.51 -10.47 -20.24
C ASP A 258 18.01 -10.81 -20.28
N VAL A 259 17.69 -12.01 -20.78
CA VAL A 259 16.33 -12.54 -20.85
C VAL A 259 16.31 -13.98 -20.31
N PRO A 260 15.66 -14.26 -19.16
CA PRO A 260 14.97 -13.29 -18.29
C PRO A 260 15.95 -12.32 -17.62
N ARG A 261 15.49 -11.09 -17.34
CA ARG A 261 16.29 -10.11 -16.57
C ARG A 261 16.55 -10.67 -15.17
N PRO A 262 17.73 -10.43 -14.56
CA PRO A 262 17.97 -10.85 -13.18
C PRO A 262 16.90 -10.32 -12.22
N TYR A 263 16.43 -11.21 -11.36
CA TYR A 263 15.34 -10.92 -10.43
C TYR A 263 15.51 -11.57 -9.05
N LEU A 264 16.59 -12.30 -8.76
CA LEU A 264 16.82 -12.97 -7.47
C LEU A 264 18.04 -12.36 -6.77
N PHE A 265 17.92 -11.13 -6.29
CA PHE A 265 19.10 -10.34 -5.89
C PHE A 265 19.82 -10.83 -4.65
N ASP A 266 19.18 -11.56 -3.74
CA ASP A 266 19.88 -12.21 -2.61
C ASP A 266 20.88 -13.28 -3.06
N GLN A 267 20.61 -13.93 -4.19
CA GLN A 267 21.53 -14.91 -4.78
C GLN A 267 22.68 -14.23 -5.52
N VAL A 268 22.40 -13.09 -6.16
CA VAL A 268 23.38 -12.31 -6.91
C VAL A 268 24.31 -11.54 -5.97
N PHE A 269 23.77 -11.00 -4.88
CA PHE A 269 24.46 -10.11 -3.95
C PHE A 269 24.32 -10.57 -2.49
N PRO A 270 24.85 -11.75 -2.12
CA PRO A 270 24.68 -12.29 -0.78
C PRO A 270 25.29 -11.33 0.28
N GLY A 271 24.45 -10.91 1.23
CA GLY A 271 24.85 -10.00 2.31
C GLY A 271 25.07 -8.54 1.92
N MET A 272 24.70 -8.14 0.70
CA MET A 272 24.71 -6.73 0.31
C MET A 272 23.67 -5.95 1.11
N HIS A 273 24.05 -4.77 1.60
CA HIS A 273 23.11 -3.89 2.26
C HIS A 273 22.14 -3.32 1.23
N TYR A 274 20.86 -3.46 1.48
CA TYR A 274 19.80 -3.16 0.54
C TYR A 274 19.75 -1.69 0.08
N LYS A 275 20.23 -0.74 0.91
CA LYS A 275 20.30 0.69 0.53
C LYS A 275 21.26 0.93 -0.63
N SER A 276 22.27 0.07 -0.78
CA SER A 276 23.21 0.11 -1.90
C SER A 276 22.51 -0.15 -3.24
N LEU A 277 21.44 -0.96 -3.27
CA LEU A 277 20.64 -1.20 -4.47
C LEU A 277 19.84 0.06 -4.90
N LEU A 278 19.35 0.85 -3.94
CA LEU A 278 18.65 2.11 -4.24
C LEU A 278 19.59 3.15 -4.86
N VAL A 279 20.79 3.33 -4.28
CA VAL A 279 21.81 4.22 -4.85
C VAL A 279 22.18 3.77 -6.27
N ALA A 280 22.37 2.46 -6.48
CA ALA A 280 22.64 1.91 -7.81
C ALA A 280 21.47 2.15 -8.78
N ALA A 281 20.22 2.04 -8.33
CA ALA A 281 19.04 2.32 -9.17
C ALA A 281 18.99 3.78 -9.64
N PHE A 282 19.26 4.75 -8.77
CA PHE A 282 19.34 6.16 -9.18
C PHE A 282 20.48 6.41 -10.19
N ALA A 283 21.64 5.76 -9.99
CA ALA A 283 22.73 5.81 -10.97
C ALA A 283 22.32 5.19 -12.32
N LEU A 284 21.52 4.12 -12.32
CA LEU A 284 20.97 3.52 -13.54
C LEU A 284 19.98 4.45 -14.24
N TYR A 285 19.16 5.21 -13.52
CA TYR A 285 18.29 6.22 -14.14
C TYR A 285 19.09 7.36 -14.81
N GLU A 286 20.17 7.83 -14.18
CA GLU A 286 21.06 8.80 -14.83
C GLU A 286 21.80 8.20 -16.03
N LYS A 287 22.14 6.92 -15.99
CA LYS A 287 22.74 6.24 -17.15
C LYS A 287 21.73 6.08 -18.28
N ALA A 288 20.48 5.75 -17.94
CA ALA A 288 19.39 5.60 -18.88
C ALA A 288 19.07 6.93 -19.59
N ARG A 289 19.08 8.05 -18.87
CA ARG A 289 18.86 9.40 -19.41
C ARG A 289 19.76 9.72 -20.61
N VAL A 290 21.00 9.25 -20.58
CA VAL A 290 22.01 9.51 -21.64
C VAL A 290 22.28 8.28 -22.52
N ALA A 291 21.44 7.25 -22.45
CA ALA A 291 21.62 6.05 -23.24
C ALA A 291 21.46 6.35 -24.75
N PRO A 292 22.28 5.71 -25.61
CA PRO A 292 22.31 6.03 -27.04
C PRO A 292 21.06 5.55 -27.80
N THR A 293 20.28 4.62 -27.23
CA THR A 293 19.08 4.06 -27.84
C THR A 293 17.96 3.90 -26.82
N ALA A 294 16.71 3.94 -27.29
CA ALA A 294 15.53 3.72 -26.44
C ALA A 294 15.56 2.32 -25.79
N ALA A 295 15.99 1.29 -26.52
CA ALA A 295 16.12 -0.07 -25.98
C ALA A 295 17.13 -0.13 -24.82
N ALA A 296 18.29 0.51 -24.96
CA ALA A 296 19.29 0.56 -23.89
C ALA A 296 18.80 1.35 -22.68
N ARG A 297 18.14 2.51 -22.89
CA ARG A 297 17.49 3.27 -21.83
C ARG A 297 16.49 2.41 -21.07
N ASP A 298 15.57 1.78 -21.81
CA ASP A 298 14.47 1.01 -21.25
C ASP A 298 14.96 -0.22 -20.47
N ALA A 299 16.01 -0.90 -20.95
CA ALA A 299 16.66 -2.00 -20.25
C ALA A 299 17.25 -1.55 -18.90
N LEU A 300 17.91 -0.40 -18.86
CA LEU A 300 18.49 0.19 -17.65
C LEU A 300 17.41 0.65 -16.66
N VAL A 301 16.36 1.32 -17.14
CA VAL A 301 15.21 1.73 -16.31
C VAL A 301 14.60 0.51 -15.63
N ALA A 302 14.38 -0.56 -16.39
CA ALA A 302 13.69 -1.72 -15.87
C ALA A 302 14.58 -2.56 -14.92
N MET A 303 15.91 -2.52 -15.06
CA MET A 303 16.83 -3.05 -14.05
C MET A 303 16.82 -2.21 -12.76
N GLY A 304 16.80 -0.87 -12.89
CA GLY A 304 16.64 0.04 -11.75
C GLY A 304 15.31 -0.18 -11.01
N ASN A 305 14.22 -0.38 -11.75
CA ASN A 305 12.91 -0.72 -11.18
C ASN A 305 12.96 -2.03 -10.40
N ASN A 306 13.63 -3.06 -10.91
CA ASN A 306 13.79 -4.32 -10.20
C ASN A 306 14.55 -4.15 -8.88
N TYR A 307 15.62 -3.33 -8.83
CA TYR A 307 16.34 -3.04 -7.60
C TYR A 307 15.46 -2.34 -6.56
N ILE A 308 14.71 -1.31 -6.96
CA ILE A 308 13.83 -0.59 -6.04
C ILE A 308 12.69 -1.49 -5.56
N ALA A 309 12.02 -2.20 -6.48
CA ALA A 309 10.90 -3.07 -6.14
C ALA A 309 11.33 -4.27 -5.30
N TRP A 310 12.50 -4.87 -5.54
CA TRP A 310 13.01 -5.93 -4.68
C TRP A 310 13.20 -5.43 -3.25
N ARG A 311 13.87 -4.27 -3.08
CA ARG A 311 14.05 -3.64 -1.76
C ARG A 311 12.70 -3.32 -1.11
N GLU A 312 11.79 -2.70 -1.83
CA GLU A 312 10.46 -2.40 -1.30
C GLU A 312 9.79 -3.68 -0.76
N GLN A 313 9.81 -4.75 -1.56
CA GLN A 313 9.01 -5.93 -1.28
C GLN A 313 9.67 -6.89 -0.29
N HIS A 314 10.97 -7.12 -0.39
CA HIS A 314 11.69 -8.09 0.45
C HIS A 314 11.82 -7.63 1.90
N ASP A 315 11.78 -6.32 2.10
CA ASP A 315 12.68 -5.72 3.06
C ASP A 315 11.92 -4.64 3.85
N MET A 316 11.02 -3.90 3.18
CA MET A 316 10.03 -3.02 3.82
C MET A 316 8.67 -3.70 3.97
N ALA A 317 8.15 -4.33 2.92
CA ALA A 317 6.84 -4.96 2.95
C ALA A 317 6.82 -6.29 3.73
N GLN A 318 7.84 -7.15 3.53
CA GLN A 318 7.85 -8.50 4.13
C GLN A 318 7.75 -8.51 5.66
N PRO A 319 8.49 -7.65 6.41
CA PRO A 319 8.37 -7.62 7.88
C PRO A 319 6.99 -7.17 8.36
N VAL A 320 6.28 -6.34 7.57
CA VAL A 320 4.92 -5.87 7.90
C VAL A 320 3.88 -6.94 7.57
N PHE A 321 4.04 -7.66 6.46
CA PHE A 321 3.05 -8.65 6.00
C PHE A 321 3.17 -9.99 6.75
N SER A 322 4.35 -10.30 7.27
CA SER A 322 4.63 -11.50 8.05
C SER A 322 5.49 -11.16 9.27
N PRO A 323 4.96 -10.40 10.24
CA PRO A 323 5.71 -10.02 11.43
C PRO A 323 6.05 -11.27 12.26
N SER A 324 7.20 -11.24 12.92
CA SER A 324 7.66 -12.36 13.78
C SER A 324 6.81 -12.55 15.02
N VAL A 325 6.10 -11.49 15.46
CA VAL A 325 5.19 -11.51 16.60
C VAL A 325 3.87 -10.86 16.19
N GLN A 326 2.78 -11.60 16.39
CA GLN A 326 1.43 -11.11 16.19
C GLN A 326 0.99 -10.27 17.40
N GLN A 327 0.33 -9.14 17.16
CA GLN A 327 -0.22 -8.32 18.24
C GLN A 327 -1.43 -9.01 18.90
N PRO A 328 -1.69 -8.81 20.21
CA PRO A 328 -2.77 -9.52 20.91
C PRO A 328 -4.18 -9.25 20.35
N ASP A 329 -4.39 -8.10 19.71
CA ASP A 329 -5.66 -7.67 19.13
C ASP A 329 -5.83 -8.04 17.65
N GLU A 330 -4.81 -8.66 17.04
CA GLU A 330 -4.78 -9.02 15.63
C GLU A 330 -5.14 -10.48 15.38
N VAL A 331 -5.48 -10.77 14.12
CA VAL A 331 -5.40 -12.11 13.53
C VAL A 331 -4.08 -12.26 12.75
N SER A 332 -3.81 -13.45 12.20
CA SER A 332 -2.64 -13.64 11.34
C SER A 332 -2.75 -12.80 10.05
N ARG A 333 -1.83 -11.85 9.86
CA ARG A 333 -1.69 -11.06 8.62
C ARG A 333 -1.45 -11.95 7.40
N VAL A 334 -0.65 -12.99 7.56
CA VAL A 334 -0.36 -13.99 6.51
C VAL A 334 -1.61 -14.72 6.06
N ALA A 335 -2.46 -15.15 7.00
CA ALA A 335 -3.73 -15.80 6.67
C ALA A 335 -4.71 -14.81 6.01
N LEU A 336 -4.76 -13.58 6.50
CA LEU A 336 -5.63 -12.54 5.94
C LEU A 336 -5.24 -12.16 4.51
N LEU A 337 -3.95 -11.95 4.23
CA LEU A 337 -3.48 -11.68 2.88
C LEU A 337 -3.68 -12.88 1.95
N GLN A 338 -3.58 -14.12 2.43
CA GLN A 338 -3.91 -15.31 1.64
C GLN A 338 -5.38 -15.33 1.19
N ILE A 339 -6.29 -14.83 2.04
CA ILE A 339 -7.71 -14.70 1.70
C ILE A 339 -7.91 -13.69 0.56
N LEU A 340 -7.21 -12.55 0.64
CA LEU A 340 -7.39 -11.44 -0.29
C LEU A 340 -6.62 -11.59 -1.60
N THR A 341 -5.57 -12.42 -1.63
CA THR A 341 -4.67 -12.62 -2.79
C THR A 341 -5.40 -12.86 -4.12
N PRO A 342 -6.41 -13.74 -4.20
CA PRO A 342 -7.15 -13.97 -5.45
C PRO A 342 -7.84 -12.73 -6.02
N LEU A 343 -8.17 -11.78 -5.14
CA LEU A 343 -8.97 -10.60 -5.44
C LEU A 343 -8.09 -9.37 -5.67
N LEU A 344 -6.76 -9.45 -5.52
CA LEU A 344 -5.91 -8.29 -5.67
C LEU A 344 -5.99 -7.71 -7.08
N ARG A 345 -6.13 -6.39 -7.11
CA ARG A 345 -6.29 -5.57 -8.30
C ARG A 345 -5.53 -4.27 -8.11
N THR A 346 -4.87 -3.82 -9.17
CA THR A 346 -4.28 -2.48 -9.21
C THR A 346 -4.57 -1.86 -10.57
N GLU A 347 -5.06 -0.62 -10.54
CA GLU A 347 -5.23 0.21 -11.72
C GLU A 347 -3.98 1.08 -11.89
N PHE A 348 -3.09 0.70 -12.80
CA PHE A 348 -1.93 1.50 -13.20
C PHE A 348 -2.34 2.49 -14.29
N GLY A 349 -3.10 3.52 -13.88
CA GLY A 349 -3.73 4.47 -14.80
C GLY A 349 -4.71 3.75 -15.72
N THR A 350 -4.40 3.66 -17.03
CA THR A 350 -5.26 2.94 -17.98
C THR A 350 -5.01 1.42 -18.04
N VAL A 351 -3.98 0.91 -17.35
CA VAL A 351 -3.62 -0.51 -17.34
C VAL A 351 -4.18 -1.15 -16.07
N VAL A 352 -5.06 -2.14 -16.21
CA VAL A 352 -5.58 -2.90 -15.07
C VAL A 352 -4.78 -4.18 -14.93
N TRP A 353 -4.25 -4.42 -13.74
CA TRP A 353 -3.62 -5.69 -13.37
C TRP A 353 -4.46 -6.39 -12.31
N ASN A 354 -4.68 -7.69 -12.49
CA ASN A 354 -5.30 -8.56 -11.50
C ASN A 354 -4.36 -9.71 -11.17
N TYR A 355 -4.27 -10.06 -9.89
CA TYR A 355 -3.46 -11.20 -9.47
C TYR A 355 -4.01 -12.53 -10.00
N ALA A 356 -5.33 -12.63 -10.18
CA ALA A 356 -5.96 -13.82 -10.77
C ALA A 356 -5.44 -14.11 -12.18
N ASP A 357 -5.30 -13.08 -13.03
CA ASP A 357 -4.80 -13.25 -14.41
C ASP A 357 -3.35 -13.74 -14.41
N TYR A 358 -2.52 -13.22 -13.50
CA TYR A 358 -1.18 -13.74 -13.27
C TYR A 358 -1.24 -15.23 -12.86
N ALA A 359 -2.01 -15.58 -11.83
CA ALA A 359 -2.08 -16.96 -11.35
C ALA A 359 -2.55 -17.96 -12.41
N TYR A 360 -3.53 -17.59 -13.24
CA TYR A 360 -4.01 -18.41 -14.36
C TYR A 360 -2.99 -18.54 -15.50
N SER A 361 -2.04 -17.61 -15.62
CA SER A 361 -0.96 -17.70 -16.62
C SER A 361 0.18 -18.64 -16.19
N GLN A 362 0.21 -19.05 -14.93
CA GLN A 362 1.23 -19.93 -14.39
C GLN A 362 0.80 -21.41 -14.46
N PRO A 363 1.77 -22.35 -14.44
CA PRO A 363 1.44 -23.75 -14.19
C PRO A 363 0.69 -23.94 -12.88
N ASP A 364 -0.32 -24.80 -12.89
CA ASP A 364 -1.04 -25.27 -11.70
C ASP A 364 -0.04 -25.87 -10.69
N ARG A 365 -0.06 -25.40 -9.42
CA ARG A 365 0.93 -25.79 -8.41
C ARG A 365 0.55 -27.07 -7.68
N ASP A 366 -0.74 -27.35 -7.52
CA ASP A 366 -1.22 -28.50 -6.74
C ASP A 366 -1.84 -29.61 -7.62
N GLY A 367 -2.14 -29.31 -8.89
CA GLY A 367 -2.68 -30.26 -9.86
C GLY A 367 -4.14 -30.66 -9.58
N ASN A 368 -4.82 -29.96 -8.66
CA ASN A 368 -6.16 -30.29 -8.23
C ASN A 368 -7.20 -29.44 -8.98
N PRO A 369 -8.07 -30.06 -9.80
CA PRO A 369 -9.08 -29.31 -10.55
C PRO A 369 -10.13 -28.60 -9.67
N LEU A 370 -10.22 -28.96 -8.38
CA LEU A 370 -11.10 -28.31 -7.42
C LEU A 370 -10.47 -27.08 -6.74
N THR A 371 -9.15 -26.91 -6.87
CA THR A 371 -8.45 -25.70 -6.46
C THR A 371 -8.50 -24.70 -7.61
N SER A 372 -8.83 -23.44 -7.32
CA SER A 372 -8.65 -22.39 -8.32
C SER A 372 -7.20 -21.89 -8.25
N PRO A 373 -6.45 -21.82 -9.36
CA PRO A 373 -5.07 -21.33 -9.38
C PRO A 373 -4.79 -20.10 -8.52
N PRO A 374 -5.56 -19.00 -8.57
CA PRO A 374 -5.32 -17.84 -7.70
C PRO A 374 -5.35 -18.12 -6.19
N THR A 375 -6.00 -19.19 -5.75
CA THR A 375 -6.10 -19.55 -4.33
C THR A 375 -4.87 -20.28 -3.78
N GLU A 376 -3.95 -20.69 -4.64
CA GLU A 376 -2.69 -21.39 -4.31
C GLU A 376 -1.55 -20.44 -3.88
N TYR A 377 -1.80 -19.14 -3.97
CA TYR A 377 -0.82 -18.09 -3.71
C TYR A 377 -1.14 -17.33 -2.43
N ASN A 378 -0.14 -16.65 -1.90
CA ASN A 378 -0.29 -15.76 -0.75
C ASN A 378 0.57 -14.50 -0.92
N TRP A 379 -0.08 -13.34 -1.00
CA TRP A 379 0.56 -12.04 -1.11
C TRP A 379 1.47 -11.70 0.08
N ALA A 380 1.29 -12.33 1.24
CA ALA A 380 2.23 -12.19 2.36
C ALA A 380 3.58 -12.87 2.11
N LEU A 381 3.63 -13.86 1.22
CA LEU A 381 4.85 -14.60 0.89
C LEU A 381 5.61 -13.89 -0.22
N PHE A 382 6.87 -13.54 0.05
CA PHE A 382 7.72 -12.83 -0.90
C PHE A 382 7.79 -13.51 -2.29
N PRO A 383 8.01 -14.83 -2.43
CA PRO A 383 8.10 -15.45 -3.76
C PRO A 383 6.82 -15.34 -4.60
N ASP A 384 5.65 -15.40 -3.96
CA ASP A 384 4.34 -15.30 -4.63
C ASP A 384 4.05 -13.86 -5.07
N ARG A 385 4.41 -12.91 -4.22
CA ARG A 385 4.26 -11.48 -4.49
C ARG A 385 5.22 -10.99 -5.57
N TRP A 386 6.50 -11.37 -5.46
CA TRP A 386 7.57 -10.87 -6.31
C TRP A 386 7.34 -11.18 -7.79
N ASN A 387 7.00 -12.43 -8.12
CA ASN A 387 6.74 -12.81 -9.52
C ASN A 387 5.48 -12.15 -10.07
N GLY A 388 4.44 -11.96 -9.24
CA GLY A 388 3.24 -11.20 -9.63
C GLY A 388 3.54 -9.74 -9.96
N ILE A 389 4.46 -9.10 -9.21
CA ILE A 389 4.90 -7.72 -9.46
C ILE A 389 5.72 -7.60 -10.74
N LEU A 390 6.64 -8.53 -11.00
CA LEU A 390 7.39 -8.55 -12.26
C LEU A 390 6.45 -8.69 -13.46
N TYR A 391 5.45 -9.57 -13.35
CA TYR A 391 4.41 -9.70 -14.37
C TYR A 391 3.63 -8.39 -14.57
N ALA A 392 3.24 -7.70 -13.48
CA ALA A 392 2.56 -6.41 -13.55
C ALA A 392 3.41 -5.34 -14.26
N PHE A 393 4.71 -5.29 -13.94
CA PHE A 393 5.66 -4.39 -14.61
C PHE A 393 5.72 -4.67 -16.11
N ASP A 394 5.83 -5.93 -16.53
CA ASP A 394 5.88 -6.28 -17.95
C ASP A 394 4.62 -5.85 -18.71
N GLN A 395 3.43 -5.99 -18.10
CA GLN A 395 2.19 -5.49 -18.70
C GLN A 395 2.17 -3.97 -18.83
N ALA A 396 2.54 -3.26 -17.77
CA ALA A 396 2.60 -1.80 -17.75
C ALA A 396 3.60 -1.23 -18.77
N TYR A 397 4.72 -1.93 -18.98
CA TYR A 397 5.73 -1.53 -19.96
C TYR A 397 5.25 -1.56 -21.41
N LEU A 398 4.15 -2.25 -21.71
CA LEU A 398 3.53 -2.25 -23.04
C LEU A 398 2.72 -0.97 -23.31
N GLN A 399 2.35 -0.22 -22.27
CA GLN A 399 1.52 0.99 -22.38
C GLN A 399 2.08 2.12 -21.49
N PRO A 400 3.32 2.60 -21.74
CA PRO A 400 4.03 3.53 -20.85
C PRO A 400 3.26 4.84 -20.60
N THR A 401 2.55 5.35 -21.61
CA THR A 401 1.74 6.58 -21.48
C THR A 401 0.54 6.39 -20.54
N GLY A 402 0.02 5.17 -20.43
CA GLY A 402 -1.17 4.86 -19.63
C GLY A 402 -0.97 5.08 -18.14
N LEU A 403 0.26 4.88 -17.64
CA LEU A 403 0.61 5.04 -16.23
C LEU A 403 0.63 6.51 -15.77
N TRP A 404 0.64 7.45 -16.70
CA TRP A 404 0.63 8.89 -16.39
C TRP A 404 -0.76 9.44 -16.11
N VAL A 405 -1.81 8.63 -16.29
CA VAL A 405 -3.15 8.95 -15.78
C VAL A 405 -3.10 8.78 -14.27
N MET A 406 -2.63 9.81 -13.57
CA MET A 406 -2.38 9.76 -12.13
C MET A 406 -3.68 9.49 -11.34
N PRO A 407 -3.60 8.70 -10.26
CA PRO A 407 -4.76 8.37 -9.46
C PRO A 407 -5.29 9.60 -8.73
N THR A 408 -6.60 9.65 -8.51
CA THR A 408 -7.19 10.64 -7.60
C THR A 408 -7.03 10.13 -6.17
N PRO A 409 -6.37 10.89 -5.25
CA PRO A 409 -6.22 10.47 -3.87
C PRO A 409 -7.57 10.21 -3.20
N ILE A 410 -7.64 9.17 -2.37
CA ILE A 410 -8.89 8.82 -1.68
C ILE A 410 -9.15 9.83 -0.57
N GLU A 411 -10.38 10.32 -0.52
CA GLU A 411 -10.85 11.14 0.58
C GLU A 411 -11.43 10.25 1.68
N ASP A 412 -11.11 10.55 2.94
CA ASP A 412 -11.69 9.84 4.06
C ASP A 412 -13.16 10.28 4.24
N PRO A 413 -14.16 9.43 3.96
CA PRO A 413 -15.55 9.80 4.14
C PRO A 413 -15.94 9.88 5.62
N THR A 414 -15.04 9.50 6.54
CA THR A 414 -15.20 9.51 8.00
C THR A 414 -14.49 10.67 8.67
N ALA A 415 -13.63 11.39 7.97
CA ALA A 415 -13.05 12.62 8.48
C ALA A 415 -14.22 13.53 8.88
N LEU A 416 -14.22 13.98 10.13
CA LEU A 416 -15.21 14.93 10.63
C LEU A 416 -15.23 16.09 9.64
N SER A 417 -16.31 16.22 8.87
CA SER A 417 -16.53 17.37 8.03
C SER A 417 -16.45 18.56 8.95
N GLY A 418 -15.36 19.33 8.84
CA GLY A 418 -15.19 20.58 9.55
C GLY A 418 -16.42 21.40 9.23
N GLY A 419 -17.26 21.63 10.24
CA GLY A 419 -18.44 22.47 10.11
C GLY A 419 -17.99 23.81 9.56
N SER A 420 -18.35 24.07 8.30
CA SER A 420 -18.36 25.41 7.71
C SER A 420 -19.62 26.13 8.14
#